data_AF-A0A2V5TZ41-F1
#
_entry.id   AF-A0A2V5TZ41-F1
#
_cell.length_a   1.000
_cell.length_b   1.000
_cell.length_c   1.000
_cell.angle_alpha   90.00
_cell.angle_beta   90.00
_cell.angle_gamma   90.00
#
_symmetry.space_group_name_H-M   'P 1'
#
loop_
_entity.id
_entity.type
_entity.pdbx_description
1 polymer ?
#
loop_
_entity_poly.entity_id
_entity_poly.type
_entity_poly.pdbx_seq_one_letter_code
_entity_poly.pdbx_strand_id
1 'polypeptide(L)'
;MGGGAKISNPTMIVYQFPVALFGLGSSGFAKASDGAKGMGLYDAANPAHPPQTAMISFVNPVFDFGAFWGAHTSDYLLPAIVSLSFSDGSVAAFLYNRTGGDGVLEWHGWHSTIGVTGISYTGDSVVIDGLQANTTPIPEPSTWYAGIGASMALLGAFVRRTRK
;
A
#
# COMPACT_ATOMS: atom_id res chain seq x y z
N MET A 1 12.60 -5.38 -1.20
CA MET A 1 12.45 -5.09 0.24
C MET A 1 13.84 -4.90 0.83
N GLY A 2 14.17 -3.70 1.31
CA GLY A 2 15.39 -3.47 2.10
C GLY A 2 15.09 -3.68 3.59
N GLY A 3 16.03 -4.27 4.34
CA GLY A 3 15.82 -4.61 5.76
C GLY A 3 15.02 -5.91 5.98
N GLY A 4 15.12 -6.47 7.19
CA GLY A 4 14.44 -7.71 7.57
C GLY A 4 12.93 -7.49 7.75
N ALA A 5 12.17 -7.56 6.66
CA ALA A 5 10.72 -7.53 6.65
C ALA A 5 10.16 -8.79 5.98
N LYS A 6 9.01 -9.25 6.47
CA LYS A 6 8.21 -10.30 5.83
C LYS A 6 6.79 -9.81 5.64
N ILE A 7 6.14 -10.29 4.59
CA ILE A 7 4.72 -10.08 4.34
C ILE A 7 4.02 -11.44 4.25
N SER A 8 2.81 -11.55 4.80
CA SER A 8 2.07 -12.81 4.82
C SER A 8 0.58 -12.61 4.57
N ASN A 9 0.05 -13.35 3.59
CA ASN A 9 -1.35 -13.59 3.32
C ASN A 9 -1.46 -14.81 2.36
N PRO A 10 -2.47 -15.70 2.49
CA PRO A 10 -2.56 -16.93 1.69
C PRO A 10 -2.89 -16.70 0.21
N THR A 11 -3.33 -15.49 -0.16
CA THR A 11 -3.76 -15.09 -1.50
C THR A 11 -2.78 -14.11 -2.17
N MET A 12 -1.53 -14.10 -1.70
CA MET A 12 -0.48 -13.26 -2.29
C MET A 12 -0.07 -13.77 -3.67
N ILE A 13 0.10 -12.82 -4.60
CA ILE A 13 0.57 -13.04 -5.96
C ILE A 13 1.72 -12.08 -6.24
N VAL A 14 2.71 -12.55 -7.00
CA VAL A 14 3.77 -11.71 -7.57
C VAL A 14 3.44 -11.43 -9.03
N TYR A 15 3.47 -10.17 -9.44
CA TYR A 15 3.16 -9.74 -10.80
C TYR A 15 4.32 -8.91 -11.41
N GLN A 16 4.31 -8.75 -12.73
CA GLN A 16 5.30 -7.99 -13.49
C GLN A 16 4.66 -7.40 -14.74
N PHE A 17 4.38 -6.09 -14.76
CA PHE A 17 3.91 -5.44 -15.98
C PHE A 17 5.05 -5.36 -17.03
N PRO A 18 4.81 -5.64 -18.33
CA PRO A 18 3.56 -6.05 -18.97
C PRO A 18 3.39 -7.59 -19.12
N VAL A 19 4.25 -8.39 -18.50
CA VAL A 19 4.35 -9.85 -18.71
C VAL A 19 3.28 -10.64 -17.92
N ALA A 20 3.16 -10.36 -16.63
CA ALA A 20 2.19 -10.95 -15.72
C ALA A 20 1.40 -9.79 -15.09
N LEU A 21 0.16 -9.63 -15.53
CA LEU A 21 -0.67 -8.48 -15.18
C LEU A 21 -1.42 -8.72 -13.88
N PHE A 22 -1.66 -7.63 -13.15
CA PHE A 22 -2.52 -7.61 -11.99
C PHE A 22 -3.53 -6.46 -12.15
N GLY A 23 -4.83 -6.77 -12.19
CA GLY A 23 -5.87 -5.79 -12.47
C GLY A 23 -6.26 -4.99 -11.22
N LEU A 24 -6.27 -3.67 -11.34
CA LEU A 24 -6.77 -2.73 -10.33
C LEU A 24 -8.16 -2.19 -10.70
N GLY A 25 -8.93 -2.97 -11.46
CA GLY A 25 -10.27 -2.59 -11.92
C GLY A 25 -10.23 -1.41 -12.88
N SER A 26 -11.07 -0.39 -12.64
CA SER A 26 -11.13 0.82 -13.48
C SER A 26 -9.83 1.63 -13.49
N SER A 27 -8.95 1.43 -12.48
CA SER A 27 -7.63 2.05 -12.41
C SER A 27 -6.60 1.41 -13.35
N GLY A 28 -6.93 0.32 -14.05
CA GLY A 28 -6.05 -0.32 -15.04
C GLY A 28 -5.18 -1.45 -14.48
N PHE A 29 -4.11 -1.81 -15.19
CA PHE A 29 -3.17 -2.85 -14.74
C PHE A 29 -2.07 -2.25 -13.87
N ALA A 30 -1.84 -2.85 -12.69
CA ALA A 30 -0.81 -2.42 -11.76
C ALA A 30 0.57 -2.38 -12.43
N LYS A 31 1.29 -1.27 -12.26
CA LYS A 31 2.66 -1.07 -12.72
C LYS A 31 3.59 -1.06 -11.52
N ALA A 32 4.48 -2.05 -11.43
CA ALA A 32 5.53 -2.05 -10.41
C ALA A 32 6.34 -0.75 -10.50
N SER A 33 6.66 -0.16 -9.36
CA SER A 33 7.30 1.15 -9.24
C SER A 33 8.71 1.18 -9.84
N ASP A 34 9.43 0.07 -9.74
CA ASP A 34 10.77 -0.13 -10.33
C ASP A 34 10.72 -0.82 -11.71
N GLY A 35 9.53 -1.16 -12.20
CA GLY A 35 9.33 -1.89 -13.45
C GLY A 35 9.70 -3.38 -13.40
N ALA A 36 10.14 -3.91 -12.25
CA ALA A 36 10.57 -5.29 -12.12
C ALA A 36 9.41 -6.20 -11.68
N LYS A 37 9.07 -6.22 -10.39
CA LYS A 37 8.00 -7.07 -9.84
C LYS A 37 7.33 -6.40 -8.66
N GLY A 38 6.01 -6.51 -8.58
CA GLY A 38 5.23 -6.09 -7.43
C GLY A 38 4.52 -7.26 -6.76
N MET A 39 3.91 -6.98 -5.60
CA MET A 39 3.11 -7.95 -4.86
C MET A 39 1.65 -7.47 -4.83
N GLY A 40 0.71 -8.35 -5.13
CA GLY A 40 -0.72 -8.08 -5.03
C GLY A 40 -1.44 -9.14 -4.20
N LEU A 41 -2.54 -8.77 -3.56
CA LEU A 41 -3.43 -9.71 -2.89
C LEU A 41 -4.60 -10.02 -3.84
N TYR A 42 -4.81 -11.27 -4.21
CA TYR A 42 -5.96 -11.63 -5.05
C TYR A 42 -6.47 -13.05 -4.75
N ASP A 43 -7.73 -13.14 -4.37
CA ASP A 43 -8.42 -14.42 -4.19
C ASP A 43 -9.13 -14.77 -5.49
N ALA A 44 -8.41 -15.51 -6.33
CA ALA A 44 -8.93 -16.03 -7.60
C ALA A 44 -10.08 -17.03 -7.41
N ALA A 45 -10.20 -17.65 -6.22
CA ALA A 45 -11.23 -18.64 -5.95
C ALA A 45 -12.55 -18.00 -5.50
N ASN A 46 -12.54 -16.73 -5.12
CA ASN A 46 -13.73 -16.01 -4.66
C ASN A 46 -14.19 -14.96 -5.68
N PRO A 47 -15.28 -15.21 -6.43
CA PRO A 47 -15.79 -14.28 -7.44
C PRO A 47 -16.33 -12.96 -6.87
N ALA A 48 -16.56 -12.89 -5.55
CA ALA A 48 -16.96 -11.65 -4.90
C ALA A 48 -15.77 -10.72 -4.60
N HIS A 49 -14.53 -11.20 -4.76
CA HIS A 49 -13.28 -10.47 -4.51
C HIS A 49 -13.33 -9.59 -3.25
N PRO A 50 -13.67 -10.15 -2.06
CA PRO A 50 -13.84 -9.35 -0.85
C PRO A 50 -12.52 -8.70 -0.43
N PRO A 51 -12.56 -7.66 0.42
CA PRO A 51 -11.37 -7.06 0.98
C PRO A 51 -10.48 -8.10 1.67
N GLN A 52 -9.18 -8.00 1.42
CA GLN A 52 -8.19 -8.94 1.93
C GLN A 52 -7.26 -8.25 2.91
N THR A 53 -6.90 -8.96 3.97
CA THR A 53 -5.98 -8.46 4.99
C THR A 53 -4.64 -9.17 4.89
N ALA A 54 -3.55 -8.41 4.84
CA ALA A 54 -2.20 -8.95 4.93
C ALA A 54 -1.39 -8.25 6.02
N MET A 55 -0.41 -8.97 6.54
CA MET A 55 0.45 -8.50 7.61
C MET A 55 1.87 -8.34 7.10
N ILE A 56 2.43 -7.15 7.27
CA ILE A 56 3.87 -6.88 7.18
C ILE A 56 4.43 -6.97 8.60
N SER A 57 5.52 -7.69 8.80
CA SER A 57 6.25 -7.76 10.06
C SER A 57 7.70 -7.34 9.86
N PHE A 58 8.21 -6.52 10.77
CA PHE A 58 9.59 -6.08 10.83
C PHE A 58 10.34 -6.84 11.92
N VAL A 59 11.60 -7.20 11.66
CA VAL A 59 12.46 -7.86 12.66
C VAL A 59 12.81 -6.92 13.81
N ASN A 60 13.03 -5.64 13.50
CA ASN A 60 13.30 -4.58 14.48
C ASN A 60 12.21 -3.51 14.41
N PRO A 61 11.96 -2.77 15.51
CA PRO A 61 11.03 -1.66 15.48
C PRO A 61 11.42 -0.60 14.42
N VAL A 62 10.45 -0.13 13.65
CA VAL A 62 10.59 0.90 12.62
C VAL A 62 9.78 2.14 12.97
N PHE A 63 10.38 3.31 12.78
CA PHE A 63 9.78 4.61 13.10
C PHE A 63 9.31 5.32 11.85
N ASP A 64 10.07 5.18 10.76
CA ASP A 64 9.71 5.67 9.45
C ASP A 64 9.53 4.46 8.52
N PHE A 65 8.44 4.42 7.77
CA PHE A 65 8.24 3.40 6.74
C PHE A 65 7.33 3.91 5.62
N GLY A 66 7.47 3.35 4.43
CA GLY A 66 6.63 3.69 3.28
C GLY A 66 6.76 2.69 2.14
N ALA A 67 5.79 2.71 1.24
CA ALA A 67 5.75 1.87 0.05
C ALA A 67 4.89 2.52 -1.04
N PHE A 68 4.96 1.97 -2.24
CA PHE A 68 4.00 2.24 -3.31
C PHE A 68 2.79 1.34 -3.17
N TRP A 69 1.60 1.89 -3.36
CA TRP A 69 0.34 1.19 -3.15
C TRP A 69 -0.62 1.36 -4.33
N GLY A 70 -1.45 0.35 -4.52
CA GLY A 70 -2.60 0.39 -5.40
C GLY A 70 -3.71 -0.50 -4.88
N ALA A 71 -4.94 -0.29 -5.32
CA ALA A 71 -6.08 -1.12 -4.94
C ALA A 71 -7.11 -1.17 -6.07
N HIS A 72 -7.93 -2.22 -6.07
CA HIS A 72 -8.93 -2.41 -7.10
C HIS A 72 -10.08 -1.40 -6.96
N THR A 73 -10.30 -0.59 -7.99
CA THR A 73 -11.44 0.33 -8.08
C THR A 73 -12.54 -0.27 -8.95
N SER A 74 -13.79 -0.25 -8.48
CA SER A 74 -14.94 -0.75 -9.25
C SER A 74 -15.39 0.21 -10.35
N ASP A 75 -15.22 1.52 -10.12
CA ASP A 75 -15.57 2.62 -11.03
C ASP A 75 -14.49 3.71 -10.90
N TYR A 76 -14.16 4.42 -11.98
CA TYR A 76 -13.18 5.52 -11.95
C TYR A 76 -13.66 6.72 -11.13
N LEU A 77 -14.96 6.81 -10.81
CA LEU A 77 -15.52 7.80 -9.89
C LEU A 77 -15.50 7.35 -8.41
N LEU A 78 -15.24 6.07 -8.16
CA LEU A 78 -15.29 5.48 -6.81
C LEU A 78 -13.89 5.02 -6.39
N PRO A 79 -13.17 5.83 -5.59
CA PRO A 79 -11.84 5.45 -5.13
C PRO A 79 -11.91 4.22 -4.23
N ALA A 80 -10.88 3.38 -4.31
CA ALA A 80 -10.68 2.25 -3.40
C ALA A 80 -10.12 2.77 -2.08
N ILE A 81 -10.52 2.15 -0.97
CA ILE A 81 -10.01 2.49 0.36
C ILE A 81 -9.02 1.41 0.79
N VAL A 82 -7.81 1.84 1.17
CA VAL A 82 -6.85 0.98 1.87
C VAL A 82 -6.78 1.44 3.32
N SER A 83 -7.06 0.52 4.25
CA SER A 83 -6.99 0.77 5.69
C SER A 83 -5.79 0.07 6.29
N LEU A 84 -5.10 0.72 7.23
CA LEU A 84 -3.91 0.22 7.90
C LEU A 84 -4.08 0.32 9.42
N SER A 85 -3.53 -0.67 10.11
CA SER A 85 -3.38 -0.68 11.56
C SER A 85 -1.94 -1.05 11.90
N PHE A 86 -1.37 -0.29 12.80
CA PHE A 86 0.04 -0.40 13.19
C PHE A 86 0.13 -1.10 14.55
N SER A 87 1.24 -1.81 14.79
CA SER A 87 1.43 -2.55 16.05
C SER A 87 1.48 -1.67 17.30
N ASP A 88 1.69 -0.36 17.14
CA ASP A 88 1.62 0.63 18.22
C ASP A 88 0.17 1.03 18.59
N GLY A 89 -0.83 0.47 17.90
CA GLY A 89 -2.25 0.72 18.09
C GLY A 89 -2.81 1.87 17.26
N SER A 90 -1.98 2.56 16.47
CA SER A 90 -2.43 3.60 15.57
C SER A 90 -3.04 3.05 14.28
N VAL A 91 -3.80 3.89 13.59
CA VAL A 91 -4.50 3.52 12.35
C VAL A 91 -4.34 4.62 11.30
N ALA A 92 -4.35 4.23 10.04
CA ALA A 92 -4.36 5.14 8.89
C ALA A 92 -5.26 4.58 7.78
N ALA A 93 -5.66 5.46 6.86
CA ALA A 93 -6.32 5.05 5.63
C ALA A 93 -5.99 6.04 4.51
N PHE A 94 -6.03 5.58 3.27
CA PHE A 94 -5.92 6.43 2.09
C PHE A 94 -6.86 5.95 0.98
N LEU A 95 -7.16 6.87 0.07
CA LEU A 95 -7.94 6.62 -1.13
C LEU A 95 -6.98 6.37 -2.30
N TYR A 96 -7.26 5.37 -3.12
CA TYR A 96 -6.54 5.10 -4.35
C TYR A 96 -7.50 5.18 -5.54
N ASN A 97 -7.13 5.95 -6.57
CA ASN A 97 -7.87 6.00 -7.83
C ASN A 97 -6.99 6.53 -8.97
N ARG A 98 -6.97 5.83 -10.11
CA ARG A 98 -6.32 6.29 -11.34
C ARG A 98 -7.38 6.52 -12.41
N THR A 99 -7.93 7.74 -12.49
CA THR A 99 -9.00 8.09 -13.45
C THR A 99 -8.59 7.90 -14.92
N GLY A 100 -7.29 7.97 -15.23
CA GLY A 100 -6.74 7.68 -16.55
C GLY A 100 -6.54 6.19 -16.85
N GLY A 101 -6.83 5.29 -15.91
CA GLY A 101 -6.66 3.85 -16.07
C GLY A 101 -5.21 3.41 -16.26
N ASP A 102 -4.25 4.19 -15.76
CA ASP A 102 -2.82 3.96 -16.03
C ASP A 102 -2.15 2.98 -15.06
N GLY A 103 -2.84 2.58 -13.99
CA GLY A 103 -2.41 1.60 -13.00
C GLY A 103 -1.11 1.92 -12.27
N VAL A 104 -0.68 3.18 -12.28
CA VAL A 104 0.51 3.64 -11.55
C VAL A 104 0.22 3.63 -10.05
N LEU A 105 1.14 3.09 -9.26
CA LEU A 105 1.04 3.01 -7.81
C LEU A 105 1.40 4.35 -7.14
N GLU A 106 0.80 4.63 -5.99
CA GLU A 106 0.98 5.87 -5.23
C GLU A 106 1.84 5.64 -3.99
N TRP A 107 2.80 6.53 -3.76
CA TRP A 107 3.65 6.44 -2.57
C TRP A 107 2.88 6.90 -1.33
N HIS A 108 2.90 6.07 -0.29
CA HIS A 108 2.44 6.45 1.04
C HIS A 108 3.49 6.06 2.08
N GLY A 109 3.83 7.01 2.93
CA GLY A 109 4.75 6.85 4.05
C GLY A 109 4.15 7.36 5.35
N TRP A 110 4.64 6.81 6.46
CA TRP A 110 4.20 7.14 7.81
C TRP A 110 5.39 7.25 8.74
N HIS A 111 5.21 8.08 9.76
CA HIS A 111 6.12 8.25 10.89
C HIS A 111 5.39 7.88 12.18
N SER A 112 6.02 7.10 13.05
CA SER A 112 5.59 6.87 14.43
C SER A 112 6.68 7.27 15.41
N THR A 113 6.26 7.83 16.55
CA THR A 113 7.15 8.11 17.68
C THR A 113 7.43 6.88 18.53
N ILE A 114 6.71 5.78 18.28
CA ILE A 114 6.88 4.47 18.91
C ILE A 114 7.27 3.48 17.81
N GLY A 115 8.29 2.64 18.06
CA GLY A 115 8.74 1.69 17.06
C GLY A 115 7.65 0.67 16.70
N VAL A 116 7.25 0.66 15.42
CA VAL A 116 6.28 -0.27 14.85
C VAL A 116 6.99 -1.57 14.46
N THR A 117 6.43 -2.71 14.83
CA THR A 117 6.94 -4.05 14.45
C THR A 117 6.04 -4.74 13.43
N GLY A 118 4.88 -4.16 13.11
CA GLY A 118 4.04 -4.67 12.05
C GLY A 118 2.93 -3.75 11.59
N ILE A 119 2.47 -4.01 10.37
CA ILE A 119 1.43 -3.28 9.67
C ILE A 119 0.43 -4.30 9.17
N SER A 120 -0.80 -4.25 9.66
CA SER A 120 -1.92 -4.98 9.08
C SER A 120 -2.68 -4.03 8.17
N TYR A 121 -2.75 -4.36 6.88
CA TYR A 121 -3.48 -3.55 5.90
C TYR A 121 -4.59 -4.36 5.23
N THR A 122 -5.68 -3.68 4.86
CA THR A 122 -6.90 -4.26 4.31
C THR A 122 -7.43 -3.42 3.15
N GLY A 123 -7.87 -4.07 2.08
CA GLY A 123 -8.59 -3.45 0.96
C GLY A 123 -8.91 -4.44 -0.16
N ASP A 124 -9.56 -3.97 -1.21
CA ASP A 124 -9.90 -4.79 -2.37
C ASP A 124 -8.69 -4.97 -3.29
N SER A 125 -8.24 -6.21 -3.41
CA SER A 125 -7.09 -6.63 -4.21
C SER A 125 -5.89 -5.67 -4.18
N VAL A 126 -5.38 -5.42 -2.97
CA VAL A 126 -4.33 -4.41 -2.72
C VAL A 126 -2.99 -4.84 -3.30
N VAL A 127 -2.30 -3.90 -3.93
CA VAL A 127 -0.94 -4.00 -4.42
C VAL A 127 -0.01 -3.18 -3.54
N ILE A 128 1.17 -3.72 -3.25
CA ILE A 128 2.28 -3.04 -2.59
C ILE A 128 3.59 -3.30 -3.32
N ASP A 129 4.43 -2.28 -3.43
CA ASP A 129 5.76 -2.38 -3.99
C ASP A 129 6.75 -1.42 -3.31
N GLY A 130 8.04 -1.72 -3.39
CA GLY A 130 9.10 -0.79 -2.96
C GLY A 130 9.10 -0.47 -1.46
N LEU A 131 8.69 -1.40 -0.58
CA LEU A 131 8.69 -1.18 0.87
C LEU A 131 10.07 -0.74 1.38
N GLN A 132 10.10 0.42 2.03
CA GLN A 132 11.24 1.04 2.72
C GLN A 132 10.91 1.22 4.21
N ALA A 133 11.91 1.06 5.06
CA ALA A 133 11.78 1.26 6.50
C ALA A 133 13.10 1.72 7.14
N ASN A 134 13.02 2.67 8.07
CA ASN A 134 14.14 3.30 8.78
C ASN A 134 15.28 3.84 7.88
N THR A 135 15.02 4.11 6.61
CA THR A 135 15.95 4.83 5.74
C THR A 135 15.76 6.32 5.99
N THR A 136 16.76 7.04 6.50
CA THR A 136 16.64 8.49 6.77
C THR A 136 17.32 9.33 5.70
N PRO A 137 16.62 10.36 5.14
CA PRO A 137 15.15 10.50 5.11
C PRO A 137 14.54 9.36 4.31
N ILE A 138 13.27 9.00 4.55
CA ILE A 138 12.52 8.16 3.59
C ILE A 138 12.20 9.10 2.44
N PRO A 139 12.94 9.07 1.33
CA PRO A 139 12.66 9.96 0.22
C PRO A 139 11.34 9.48 -0.37
N GLU A 140 10.39 10.37 -0.65
CA GLU A 140 9.46 10.08 -1.74
C GLU A 140 10.35 9.71 -2.93
N PRO A 141 10.25 8.48 -3.49
CA PRO A 141 11.15 8.10 -4.55
C PRO A 141 10.97 9.12 -5.68
N SER A 142 12.05 9.79 -6.04
CA SER A 142 12.03 10.83 -7.07
C SER A 142 11.44 10.20 -8.33
N THR A 143 10.24 10.64 -8.69
CA THR A 143 9.44 10.10 -9.78
C THR A 143 10.24 10.16 -11.08
N TRP A 144 10.51 9.00 -11.69
CA TRP A 144 11.08 8.93 -13.04
C TRP A 144 10.03 8.78 -14.15
N TYR A 145 8.74 9.06 -13.89
CA TYR A 145 7.81 9.52 -14.93
C TYR A 145 6.72 10.45 -14.39
N ALA A 146 6.56 11.57 -15.07
CA ALA A 146 5.58 12.62 -14.82
C ALA A 146 4.13 12.10 -14.96
N GLY A 147 3.28 12.42 -13.98
CA GLY A 147 1.83 12.18 -14.10
C GLY A 147 1.06 12.15 -12.78
N ILE A 148 1.02 13.30 -12.09
CA ILE A 148 -0.03 13.71 -11.13
C ILE A 148 -0.28 12.75 -9.94
N GLY A 149 0.10 13.22 -8.74
CA GLY A 149 -0.32 12.61 -7.48
C GLY A 149 0.57 12.91 -6.28
N ALA A 150 1.16 14.11 -6.17
CA ALA A 150 1.74 14.55 -4.90
C ALA A 150 0.59 14.91 -3.95
N SER A 151 0.04 13.90 -3.27
CA SER A 151 -0.92 14.09 -2.19
C SER A 151 -0.17 14.60 -0.97
N MET A 152 -0.11 15.93 -0.87
CA MET A 152 0.31 16.70 0.30
C MET A 152 -0.11 16.02 1.61
N ALA A 153 0.88 15.75 2.46
CA ALA A 153 0.69 15.33 3.84
C ALA A 153 -0.25 16.30 4.57
N LEU A 154 -1.50 15.87 4.78
CA LEU A 154 -2.44 16.54 5.66
C LEU A 154 -2.48 15.78 6.99
N LEU A 155 -1.78 16.37 7.96
CA LEU A 155 -1.87 16.22 9.41
C LEU A 155 -3.04 15.33 9.89
N GLY A 156 -2.76 14.05 10.15
CA GLY A 156 -3.68 13.16 10.85
C GLY A 156 -3.73 13.52 12.33
N ALA A 157 -4.71 14.31 12.74
CA ALA A 157 -5.01 14.51 14.15
C ALA A 157 -5.52 13.18 14.75
N PHE A 158 -4.75 12.57 15.63
CA PHE A 158 -5.17 11.40 16.40
C PHE A 158 -6.34 11.76 17.32
N VAL A 159 -7.48 11.08 17.16
CA VAL A 159 -8.51 11.05 18.21
C VAL A 159 -8.19 9.92 19.17
N ARG A 160 -7.63 10.26 20.33
CA ARG A 160 -7.40 9.33 21.44
C ARG A 160 -8.75 9.00 22.10
N ARG A 161 -9.21 7.75 22.01
CA ARG A 161 -10.35 7.29 22.80
C ARG A 161 -9.89 7.12 24.26
N THR A 162 -10.18 8.09 25.11
CA THR A 162 -10.03 7.94 26.55
C THR A 162 -11.06 6.93 27.04
N ARG A 163 -10.62 5.79 27.55
CA ARG A 163 -11.48 4.92 28.34
C ARG A 163 -11.60 5.54 29.73
N LYS A 164 -12.85 5.74 30.18
CA LYS A 164 -13.19 6.02 31.58
C LYS A 164 -12.96 4.78 32.43
#